data_AF-A0A2J7RDX3-F1
#
_entry.id   AF-A0A2J7RDX3-F1
#
_cell.length_a   1.000
_cell.length_b   1.000
_cell.length_c   1.000
_cell.angle_alpha   90.00
_cell.angle_beta   90.00
_cell.angle_gamma   90.00
#
_symmetry.space_group_name_H-M   'P 1'
#
loop_
_entity.id
_entity.type
_entity.pdbx_description
1 polymer ?
#
loop_
_entity_poly.entity_id
_entity_poly.type
_entity_poly.pdbx_seq_one_letter_code
_entity_poly.pdbx_strand_id
1 'polypeptide(L)'
;MEEMHIPWKLITLVRATMRKTQCQIKIQNMLSSPIITRNRVRQEDSLACLLFNIALEKVVRDADINTRGTIFYKPVQILAFADDIDINW
;
A
#
# COMPACT_ATOMS: atom_id res chain seq x y z
N MET A 1 1.38 6.70 8.05
CA MET A 1 2.59 5.98 8.55
C MET A 1 3.07 6.53 9.88
N GLU A 2 3.32 7.84 10.01
CA GLU A 2 3.72 8.48 11.28
C GLU A 2 2.65 8.29 12.36
N GLU A 3 1.38 8.55 12.01
CA GLU A 3 0.21 8.29 12.87
C GLU A 3 0.02 6.81 13.26
N MET A 4 0.67 5.90 12.53
CA MET A 4 0.64 4.46 12.81
C MET A 4 1.86 4.00 13.62
N HIS A 5 2.63 4.94 14.18
CA HIS A 5 3.81 4.69 15.00
C HIS A 5 4.94 3.92 14.27
N ILE A 6 5.01 4.04 12.93
CA ILE A 6 6.10 3.45 12.15
C ILE A 6 7.38 4.28 12.38
N PRO A 7 8.53 3.66 12.69
CA PRO A 7 9.79 4.37 12.91
C PRO A 7 10.18 5.30 11.75
N TRP A 8 10.62 6.51 12.06
CA TRP A 8 11.01 7.53 11.08
C TRP A 8 12.06 7.04 10.07
N LYS A 9 13.01 6.20 10.51
CA LYS A 9 14.02 5.59 9.63
C LYS A 9 13.40 4.77 8.50
N LEU A 10 12.38 3.97 8.81
CA LEU A 10 11.68 3.15 7.82
C LEU A 10 10.86 4.02 6.86
N ILE A 11 10.18 5.04 7.39
CA ILE A 11 9.44 6.02 6.58
C ILE A 11 10.38 6.72 5.58
N THR A 12 11.57 7.08 6.04
CA THR A 12 12.59 7.74 5.20
C THR A 12 13.11 6.80 4.11
N LEU A 13 13.39 5.54 4.45
CA LEU A 13 13.82 4.52 3.47
C LEU A 13 12.74 4.27 2.41
N VAL A 14 11.48 4.11 2.81
CA VAL A 14 10.35 3.99 1.90
C VAL A 14 10.22 5.22 1.00
N ARG A 15 10.35 6.43 1.56
CA ARG A 15 10.32 7.66 0.74
C ARG A 15 11.47 7.69 -0.27
N ALA A 16 12.63 7.12 0.05
CA ALA A 16 13.77 7.05 -0.86
C ALA A 16 13.55 6.07 -2.02
N THR A 17 12.88 4.93 -1.79
CA THR A 17 12.56 3.98 -2.88
C THR A 17 11.48 4.49 -3.83
N MET A 18 10.63 5.40 -3.34
CA MET A 18 9.50 5.96 -4.07
C MET A 18 9.80 7.30 -4.79
N ARG A 19 10.91 7.96 -4.48
CA ARG A 19 11.26 9.28 -5.04
C ARG A 19 12.25 9.14 -6.19
N LYS A 20 11.95 9.81 -7.30
CA LYS A 20 12.85 9.93 -8.47
C LYS A 20 13.27 8.58 -9.05
N THR A 21 12.44 7.56 -8.91
CA THR A 21 12.70 6.24 -9.47
C THR A 21 12.80 6.38 -11.00
N GLN A 22 13.92 5.92 -11.55
CA GLN A 22 14.13 5.86 -12.99
C GLN A 22 13.89 4.43 -13.43
N CYS A 23 12.96 4.26 -14.37
CA CYS A 23 12.66 2.99 -14.99
C CYS A 23 13.25 2.98 -16.39
N GLN A 24 13.76 1.82 -16.81
CA GLN A 24 14.11 1.56 -18.20
C GLN A 24 13.47 0.25 -18.62
N ILE A 25 13.02 0.20 -19.86
CA ILE A 25 12.46 -1.00 -20.47
C ILE A 25 13.62 -1.74 -21.13
N LYS A 26 13.86 -2.99 -20.73
CA LYS A 26 14.86 -3.86 -21.34
C LYS A 26 14.16 -4.86 -22.27
N ILE A 27 14.52 -4.85 -23.55
CA ILE A 27 14.07 -5.83 -24.54
C ILE A 27 15.31 -6.47 -25.14
N GLN A 28 15.48 -7.78 -24.91
CA GLN A 28 16.70 -8.52 -25.26
C GLN A 28 17.96 -7.83 -24.68
N ASN A 29 18.84 -7.31 -25.55
CA ASN A 29 20.07 -6.61 -25.17
C ASN A 29 19.98 -5.08 -25.33
N MET A 30 18.78 -4.55 -25.60
CA MET A 30 18.54 -3.11 -25.72
C MET A 30 17.85 -2.56 -24.47
N LEU A 31 18.29 -1.38 -24.03
CA LEU A 31 17.65 -0.61 -22.97
C LEU A 31 17.02 0.65 -23.57
N SER A 32 15.81 1.01 -23.11
CA SER A 32 15.18 2.29 -23.45
C SER A 32 15.90 3.46 -22.79
N SER A 33 15.59 4.67 -23.25
CA SER A 33 15.90 5.87 -22.48
C SER A 33 15.25 5.81 -21.08
N PRO A 34 15.88 6.42 -20.05
CA PRO A 34 15.31 6.48 -18.71
C PRO A 34 13.97 7.21 -18.67
N ILE A 35 12.99 6.58 -18.05
CA ILE A 35 11.66 7.14 -17.77
C ILE A 35 11.57 7.43 -16.28
N ILE A 36 11.31 8.69 -15.92
CA ILE A 36 11.14 9.08 -14.52
C ILE A 36 9.71 8.77 -14.07
N THR A 37 9.55 7.85 -13.12
CA THR A 37 8.27 7.61 -12.47
C THR A 37 8.07 8.63 -11.34
N ARG A 38 7.03 9.46 -11.45
CA ARG A 38 6.76 10.54 -10.47
C ARG A 38 5.69 10.19 -9.44
N ASN A 39 4.62 9.51 -9.85
CA ASN A 39 3.38 9.45 -9.05
C ASN A 39 2.76 8.05 -8.92
N ARG A 40 3.50 6.97 -9.17
CA ARG A 40 2.94 5.62 -9.10
C ARG A 40 3.92 4.66 -8.45
N VAL A 41 3.38 3.77 -7.64
CA VAL A 41 4.11 2.60 -7.18
C VAL A 41 4.20 1.62 -8.35
N ARG A 42 5.36 1.00 -8.55
CA ARG A 42 5.54 -0.02 -9.57
C ARG A 42 4.70 -1.24 -9.19
N GLN A 43 3.69 -1.58 -10.02
CA GLN A 43 3.02 -2.87 -9.91
C GLN A 43 4.08 -3.96 -10.12
N GLU A 44 4.10 -4.97 -9.24
CA GLU A 44 5.18 -5.98 -9.01
C GLU A 44 6.27 -5.62 -7.98
N ASP A 45 6.25 -4.44 -7.36
CA ASP A 45 7.10 -4.20 -6.18
C ASP A 45 6.41 -4.74 -4.91
N SER A 46 7.05 -5.68 -4.21
CA SER A 46 6.50 -6.24 -2.96
C SER A 46 6.32 -5.18 -1.87
N LEU A 47 7.11 -4.11 -1.92
CA LEU A 47 6.93 -2.94 -1.06
C LEU A 47 5.64 -2.19 -1.39
N ALA A 48 5.22 -2.18 -2.67
CA ALA A 48 3.96 -1.57 -3.09
C ALA A 48 2.75 -2.19 -2.39
N CYS A 49 2.69 -3.52 -2.39
CA CYS A 49 1.59 -4.25 -1.77
C CYS A 49 1.53 -3.96 -0.26
N LEU A 50 2.68 -3.91 0.40
CA LEU A 50 2.72 -3.58 1.83
C LEU A 50 2.29 -2.14 2.10
N LEU A 51 2.76 -1.17 1.31
CA LEU A 51 2.36 0.23 1.44
C LEU A 51 0.88 0.44 1.18
N PHE A 52 0.31 -0.31 0.24
CA PHE A 52 -1.12 -0.33 -0.02
C PHE A 52 -1.91 -0.83 1.20
N ASN A 53 -1.50 -1.95 1.80
CA ASN A 53 -2.13 -2.48 3.02
C ASN A 53 -2.04 -1.49 4.20
N ILE A 54 -0.92 -0.76 4.33
CA ILE A 54 -0.77 0.28 5.36
C ILE A 54 -1.74 1.45 5.11
N ALA A 55 -1.95 1.85 3.86
CA ALA A 55 -2.94 2.86 3.51
C ALA A 55 -4.37 2.38 3.81
N LEU A 56 -4.68 1.13 3.48
CA LEU A 56 -5.97 0.51 3.74
C LEU A 56 -6.30 0.46 5.23
N GLU A 57 -5.34 0.04 6.05
CA GLU A 57 -5.46 0.02 7.51
C GLU A 57 -5.79 1.40 8.07
N LYS A 58 -5.21 2.47 7.50
CA LYS A 58 -5.55 3.84 7.91
C LYS A 58 -7.00 4.20 7.56
N VAL A 59 -7.44 3.86 6.35
CA VAL A 59 -8.83 4.07 5.91
C VAL A 59 -9.83 3.33 6.81
N VAL A 60 -9.54 2.08 7.17
CA VAL A 60 -10.40 1.29 8.06
C VAL A 60 -10.49 1.91 9.46
N ARG A 61 -9.37 2.41 10.01
CA ARG A 61 -9.37 3.11 11.31
C ARG A 61 -10.13 4.42 11.27
N ASP A 62 -10.00 5.17 10.17
CA ASP A 62 -10.67 6.47 10.00
C ASP A 62 -12.17 6.32 9.73
N ALA A 63 -12.61 5.20 9.17
CA ALA A 63 -14.01 4.88 8.94
C ALA A 63 -14.79 4.60 10.24
N ASP A 64 -14.11 4.51 11.40
CA ASP A 64 -14.69 4.21 12.72
C ASP A 64 -15.59 2.96 12.75
N ILE A 65 -15.31 2.01 11.84
CA ILE A 65 -16.03 0.74 11.78
C ILE A 65 -15.59 -0.09 12.97
N ASN A 66 -16.55 -0.61 13.74
CA ASN A 66 -16.24 -1.46 14.88
C ASN A 66 -15.66 -2.80 14.40
N THR A 67 -14.33 -2.87 14.30
CA THR A 67 -13.57 -4.08 13.94
C THR A 67 -13.23 -4.96 15.15
N ARG A 68 -13.32 -4.48 16.39
CA ARG A 68 -12.98 -5.24 17.62
C ARG A 68 -14.09 -6.15 18.12
N GLY A 69 -13.98 -7.47 17.96
CA GLY A 69 -14.88 -8.49 18.54
C GLY A 69 -15.09 -9.73 17.64
N THR A 70 -15.72 -10.77 18.17
CA THR A 70 -15.89 -12.08 17.52
C THR A 70 -17.10 -12.15 16.58
N ILE A 71 -17.04 -13.06 15.59
CA ILE A 71 -18.02 -13.26 14.50
C ILE A 71 -19.47 -13.43 15.00
N PHE A 72 -19.68 -13.94 16.22
CA PHE A 72 -21.00 -14.27 16.76
C PHE A 72 -21.89 -13.06 17.09
N TYR A 73 -21.33 -11.87 17.31
CA TYR A 73 -22.08 -10.71 17.82
C TYR A 73 -22.00 -9.48 16.91
N LYS A 74 -21.54 -9.63 15.66
CA LYS A 74 -21.25 -8.50 14.78
C LYS A 74 -22.02 -8.56 13.45
N PRO A 75 -22.86 -7.55 13.16
CA PRO A 75 -23.50 -7.41 11.85
C PRO A 75 -22.50 -6.97 10.77
N VAL A 76 -21.52 -6.10 11.12
CA VAL A 76 -20.57 -5.57 10.14
C VAL A 76 -19.25 -6.36 10.09
N GLN A 77 -18.93 -6.94 8.93
CA GLN A 77 -17.67 -7.65 8.66
C GLN A 77 -16.95 -7.01 7.47
N ILE A 78 -15.63 -6.77 7.61
CA ILE A 78 -14.78 -6.29 6.52
C ILE A 78 -13.87 -7.44 6.08
N LEU A 79 -13.93 -7.78 4.79
CA LEU A 79 -13.00 -8.70 4.13
C LEU A 79 -12.26 -7.92 3.05
N ALA A 80 -10.94 -7.85 3.13
CA ALA A 80 -10.13 -7.15 2.13
C ALA A 80 -9.07 -8.07 1.52
N PHE A 81 -8.91 -8.03 0.21
CA PHE A 81 -7.88 -8.75 -0.54
C PHE A 81 -7.31 -7.87 -1.65
N ALA A 82 -6.01 -7.61 -1.59
CA ALA A 82 -5.36 -6.66 -2.50
C ALA A 82 -6.13 -5.33 -2.51
N ASP A 83 -6.65 -4.90 -3.66
CA ASP A 83 -7.46 -3.69 -3.83
C ASP A 83 -8.97 -3.88 -3.59
N ASP A 84 -9.46 -5.11 -3.45
CA ASP A 84 -10.87 -5.42 -3.21
C ASP A 84 -11.22 -5.37 -1.72
N ILE A 85 -12.36 -4.75 -1.39
CA ILE A 85 -12.94 -4.73 -0.04
C ILE A 85 -14.42 -5.09 -0.12
N ASP A 86 -14.82 -6.09 0.65
CA ASP A 86 -16.21 -6.45 0.90
C ASP A 86 -16.59 -6.04 2.32
N ILE A 87 -17.78 -5.44 2.45
CA ILE A 87 -18.36 -5.00 3.72
C ILE A 87 -19.74 -5.62 3.81
N ASN A 88 -19.87 -6.66 4.64
CA ASN A 88 -21.16 -7.23 4.97
C ASN A 88 -21.76 -6.41 6.11
N TRP A 89 -23.02 -6.00 5.97
CA TRP A 89 -23.77 -5.14 6.89
C TRP A 89 -24.79 -5.93 7.72
#